data_AF-A0A8H6S5U6-F1
#
_entry.id   AF-A0A8H6S5U6-F1
#
_cell.length_a   1.000
_cell.length_b   1.000
_cell.length_c   1.000
_cell.angle_alpha   90.00
_cell.angle_beta   90.00
_cell.angle_gamma   90.00
#
_symmetry.space_group_name_H-M   'P 1'
#
loop_
_entity.id
_entity.type
_entity.pdbx_description
1 polymer ?
#
loop_
_entity_poly.entity_id
_entity_poly.type
_entity_poly.pdbx_seq_one_letter_code
_entity_poly.pdbx_strand_id
1 'polypeptide(L)'
;MMDSACASAQENATILEDMLVKQAGLGDPAQHPNTTPLGNRIVLVFGDLGVGDRIQSAKASRSEESTAWRRLENIVYVMGLFHVKMACADAIHRAFIAAKPARKDTDKYSLFHHAETIRRKESSKIQTKPGFRLMHEIILHTGIGCRLDIWRTFIKKINSQWTSLEKYAESMPLFDDICAVSRRIVMEYVAKRDIISKLRKTVYWGSGYGSGKYASPAANLSSI
;
A
#
# COMPACT_ATOMS: atom_id res chain seq x y z
N MET A 1 -16.52 -8.26 -15.07
CA MET A 1 -16.42 -6.81 -15.34
C MET A 1 -17.70 -6.18 -14.81
N MET A 2 -17.64 -5.50 -13.65
CA MET A 2 -18.81 -4.92 -12.96
C MET A 2 -19.07 -3.48 -13.43
N ASP A 3 -19.25 -3.28 -14.74
CA ASP A 3 -19.46 -1.96 -15.34
C ASP A 3 -20.95 -1.72 -15.62
N SER A 4 -21.77 -1.68 -14.57
CA SER A 4 -23.15 -1.19 -14.66
C SER A 4 -23.36 -0.05 -13.68
N ALA A 5 -23.77 1.10 -14.19
CA ALA A 5 -24.00 2.31 -13.42
C ALA A 5 -25.32 2.17 -12.63
N CYS A 6 -25.24 2.40 -11.32
CA CYS A 6 -26.37 2.44 -10.37
C CYS A 6 -27.14 1.12 -10.16
N ALA A 7 -26.44 0.05 -9.76
CA ALA A 7 -27.09 -1.14 -9.23
C ALA A 7 -27.57 -0.90 -7.78
N SER A 8 -28.85 -1.16 -7.52
CA SER A 8 -29.46 -1.21 -6.18
C SER A 8 -28.73 -2.21 -5.28
N ALA A 9 -28.89 -2.08 -3.95
CA ALA A 9 -28.27 -2.99 -3.00
C ALA A 9 -28.64 -4.47 -3.28
N GLN A 10 -29.86 -4.72 -3.74
CA GLN A 10 -30.33 -6.04 -4.14
C GLN A 10 -29.64 -6.53 -5.42
N GLU A 11 -29.50 -5.70 -6.45
CA GLU A 11 -28.78 -6.07 -7.68
C GLU A 11 -27.30 -6.34 -7.40
N ASN A 12 -26.66 -5.55 -6.53
CA ASN A 12 -25.29 -5.80 -6.10
C ASN A 12 -25.16 -7.17 -5.41
N ALA A 13 -26.13 -7.52 -4.55
CA ALA A 13 -26.12 -8.80 -3.87
C ALA A 13 -26.34 -9.98 -4.84
N THR A 14 -27.26 -9.85 -5.80
CA THR A 14 -27.47 -10.84 -6.86
C THR A 14 -26.21 -11.02 -7.72
N ILE A 15 -25.54 -9.93 -8.08
CA ILE A 15 -24.28 -9.98 -8.85
C ILE A 15 -23.19 -10.74 -8.06
N LEU A 16 -23.10 -10.52 -6.75
CA LEU A 16 -22.15 -11.23 -5.90
C LEU A 16 -22.49 -12.71 -5.80
N GLU A 17 -23.75 -13.07 -5.63
CA GLU A 17 -24.21 -14.46 -5.62
C GLU A 17 -23.94 -15.15 -6.96
N ASP A 18 -24.25 -14.50 -8.07
CA ASP A 18 -23.96 -15.01 -9.41
C ASP A 18 -22.46 -15.21 -9.62
N MET A 19 -21.63 -14.28 -9.17
CA MET A 19 -20.17 -14.43 -9.25
C MET A 19 -19.69 -15.65 -8.45
N LEU A 20 -20.18 -15.82 -7.21
CA LEU A 20 -19.80 -16.93 -6.35
C LEU A 20 -20.29 -18.28 -6.90
N VAL A 21 -21.56 -18.36 -7.30
CA VAL A 21 -22.19 -19.60 -7.77
C VAL A 21 -21.69 -19.98 -9.16
N LYS A 22 -21.73 -19.04 -10.12
CA LYS A 22 -21.44 -19.35 -11.53
C LYS A 22 -19.95 -19.42 -11.83
N GLN A 23 -19.12 -18.58 -11.20
CA GLN A 23 -17.69 -18.52 -11.52
C GLN A 23 -16.84 -19.33 -10.54
N ALA A 24 -17.16 -19.29 -9.25
CA ALA A 24 -16.38 -20.00 -8.23
C ALA A 24 -16.98 -21.38 -7.85
N GLY A 25 -18.21 -21.70 -8.30
CA GLY A 25 -18.89 -22.93 -7.91
C GLY A 25 -19.19 -22.99 -6.41
N LEU A 26 -19.27 -21.83 -5.76
CA LEU A 26 -19.47 -21.68 -4.32
C LEU A 26 -20.90 -21.23 -4.04
N GLY A 27 -21.57 -21.89 -3.09
CA GLY A 27 -22.99 -21.60 -2.82
C GLY A 27 -23.54 -22.37 -1.64
N ASP A 28 -24.80 -22.11 -1.33
CA ASP A 28 -25.58 -22.94 -0.42
C ASP A 28 -26.13 -24.15 -1.20
N PRO A 29 -25.73 -25.40 -0.89
CA PRO A 29 -26.22 -26.59 -1.59
C PRO A 29 -27.75 -26.76 -1.51
N ALA A 30 -28.40 -26.16 -0.52
CA ALA A 30 -29.86 -26.18 -0.41
C ALA A 30 -30.55 -25.29 -1.48
N GLN A 31 -29.87 -24.25 -1.96
CA GLN A 31 -30.40 -23.30 -2.95
C GLN A 31 -29.83 -23.55 -4.35
N HIS A 32 -28.59 -24.03 -4.43
CA HIS A 32 -27.87 -24.26 -5.67
C HIS A 32 -27.27 -25.68 -5.69
N PRO A 33 -27.95 -26.63 -6.35
CA PRO A 33 -27.43 -27.98 -6.54
C PRO A 33 -26.07 -27.93 -7.26
N ASN A 34 -25.13 -28.80 -6.86
CA ASN A 34 -23.76 -28.87 -7.38
C ASN A 34 -22.82 -27.71 -6.98
N THR A 35 -23.16 -26.92 -5.97
CA THR A 35 -22.23 -25.93 -5.39
C THR A 35 -21.49 -26.46 -4.17
N THR A 36 -20.27 -25.98 -3.96
CA THR A 36 -19.49 -26.27 -2.77
C THR A 36 -19.88 -25.30 -1.64
N PRO A 37 -20.28 -25.78 -0.46
CA PRO A 37 -20.59 -24.91 0.67
C PRO A 37 -19.34 -24.16 1.13
N LEU A 38 -19.49 -22.86 1.43
CA LEU A 38 -18.37 -22.06 1.96
C LEU A 38 -17.92 -22.53 3.34
N GLY A 39 -18.84 -22.94 4.21
CA GLY A 39 -18.52 -23.31 5.59
C GLY A 39 -17.73 -22.20 6.29
N ASN A 40 -16.53 -22.54 6.81
CA ASN A 40 -15.61 -21.61 7.47
C ASN A 40 -14.62 -20.90 6.52
N ARG A 41 -14.87 -20.88 5.21
CA ARG A 41 -13.98 -20.24 4.23
C ARG A 41 -14.43 -18.82 3.93
N ILE A 42 -13.47 -17.93 3.79
CA ILE A 42 -13.70 -16.55 3.34
C ILE A 42 -13.35 -16.41 1.85
N VAL A 43 -14.07 -15.54 1.15
CA VAL A 43 -13.79 -15.14 -0.22
C VAL A 43 -13.26 -13.72 -0.21
N LEU A 44 -12.02 -13.55 -0.63
CA LEU A 44 -11.40 -12.25 -0.79
C LEU A 44 -11.79 -11.67 -2.15
N VAL A 45 -12.42 -10.50 -2.15
CA VAL A 45 -12.80 -9.79 -3.38
C VAL A 45 -11.93 -8.54 -3.50
N PHE A 46 -11.07 -8.54 -4.51
CA PHE A 46 -10.26 -7.37 -4.85
C PHE A 46 -11.01 -6.49 -5.83
N GLY A 47 -11.05 -5.19 -5.55
CA GLY A 47 -11.72 -4.23 -6.43
C GLY A 47 -11.33 -2.80 -6.13
N ASP A 48 -11.85 -1.88 -6.95
CA ASP A 48 -11.77 -0.45 -6.67
C ASP A 48 -12.66 -0.05 -5.49
N LEU A 49 -12.62 1.22 -5.11
CA LEU A 49 -13.46 1.74 -4.03
C LEU A 49 -14.96 1.55 -4.33
N GLY A 50 -15.39 1.68 -5.59
CA GLY A 50 -16.77 1.48 -5.99
C GLY A 50 -17.25 0.04 -5.80
N VAL A 51 -16.41 -0.95 -6.07
CA VAL A 51 -16.68 -2.36 -5.74
C VAL A 51 -16.81 -2.55 -4.23
N GLY A 52 -15.95 -1.89 -3.44
CA GLY A 52 -16.02 -1.91 -1.98
C GLY A 52 -17.35 -1.37 -1.46
N ASP A 53 -17.77 -0.21 -1.95
CA ASP A 53 -19.04 0.43 -1.57
C ASP A 53 -20.24 -0.43 -1.94
N ARG A 54 -20.23 -1.06 -3.11
CA ARG A 54 -21.30 -1.99 -3.55
C ARG A 54 -21.39 -3.23 -2.67
N ILE A 55 -20.26 -3.83 -2.30
CA ILE A 55 -20.22 -4.98 -1.39
C ILE A 55 -20.74 -4.58 -0.01
N GLN A 56 -20.30 -3.43 0.52
CA GLN A 56 -20.76 -2.95 1.83
C GLN A 56 -22.25 -2.65 1.83
N SER A 57 -22.77 -2.01 0.78
CA SER A 57 -24.19 -1.74 0.60
C SER A 57 -25.02 -3.03 0.56
N ALA A 58 -24.58 -4.04 -0.21
CA ALA A 58 -25.23 -5.35 -0.26
C ALA A 58 -25.24 -6.07 1.09
N LYS A 59 -24.11 -6.05 1.81
CA LYS A 59 -24.01 -6.62 3.17
C LYS A 59 -24.93 -5.89 4.16
N ALA A 60 -24.99 -4.57 4.10
CA ALA A 60 -25.85 -3.77 4.95
C ALA A 60 -27.34 -4.09 4.70
N SER A 61 -27.76 -4.17 3.44
CA SER A 61 -29.16 -4.49 3.09
C SER A 61 -29.59 -5.89 3.51
N ARG A 62 -28.64 -6.84 3.62
CA ARG A 62 -28.92 -8.23 3.98
C ARG A 62 -28.47 -8.59 5.39
N SER A 63 -28.19 -7.61 6.24
CA SER A 63 -27.62 -7.83 7.58
C SER A 63 -28.54 -8.63 8.52
N GLU A 64 -29.85 -8.59 8.30
CA GLU A 64 -30.87 -9.30 9.11
C GLU A 64 -31.23 -10.70 8.58
N GLU A 65 -30.62 -11.15 7.48
CA GLU A 65 -30.91 -12.46 6.91
C GLU A 65 -30.48 -13.61 7.83
N SER A 66 -31.20 -14.74 7.78
CA SER A 66 -31.03 -15.85 8.72
C SER A 66 -29.71 -16.62 8.54
N THR A 67 -29.19 -16.71 7.31
CA THR A 67 -28.00 -17.51 7.00
C THR A 67 -26.78 -16.63 6.69
N ALA A 68 -25.60 -17.09 7.10
CA ALA A 68 -24.33 -16.42 6.80
C ALA A 68 -24.10 -16.25 5.28
N TRP A 69 -24.62 -17.19 4.47
CA TRP A 69 -24.64 -17.09 3.01
C TRP A 69 -25.45 -15.88 2.54
N ARG A 70 -26.72 -15.74 2.98
CA ARG A 70 -27.58 -14.62 2.57
C ARG A 70 -27.08 -13.27 3.09
N ARG A 71 -26.47 -13.24 4.28
CA ARG A 71 -25.82 -12.05 4.84
C ARG A 71 -24.51 -11.67 4.13
N LEU A 72 -24.01 -12.51 3.21
CA LEU A 72 -22.72 -12.32 2.52
C LEU A 72 -21.54 -12.14 3.49
N GLU A 73 -21.60 -12.79 4.66
CA GLU A 73 -20.60 -12.62 5.74
C GLU A 73 -19.21 -13.08 5.32
N ASN A 74 -19.17 -14.16 4.54
CA ASN A 74 -17.93 -14.77 4.07
C ASN A 74 -17.20 -13.94 3.01
N ILE A 75 -17.81 -12.86 2.50
CA ILE A 75 -17.18 -11.96 1.53
C ILE A 75 -16.41 -10.88 2.28
N VAL A 76 -15.09 -10.85 2.06
CA VAL A 76 -14.19 -9.83 2.58
C VAL A 76 -13.65 -9.02 1.41
N TYR A 77 -14.07 -7.76 1.34
CA TYR A 77 -13.51 -6.81 0.40
C TYR A 77 -12.08 -6.47 0.78
N VAL A 78 -11.16 -6.59 -0.18
CA VAL A 78 -9.78 -6.16 -0.05
C VAL A 78 -9.56 -5.04 -1.05
N MET A 79 -9.24 -3.85 -0.54
CA MET A 79 -8.95 -2.70 -1.41
C MET A 79 -7.86 -3.08 -2.42
N GLY A 80 -8.16 -2.86 -3.70
CA GLY A 80 -7.24 -3.20 -4.78
C GLY A 80 -5.89 -2.50 -4.59
N LEU A 81 -4.80 -3.24 -4.88
CA LEU A 81 -3.43 -2.72 -4.80
C LEU A 81 -3.23 -1.42 -5.60
N PHE A 82 -4.02 -1.24 -6.66
CA PHE A 82 -4.05 -0.01 -7.45
C PHE A 82 -4.40 1.22 -6.61
N HIS A 83 -5.46 1.18 -5.80
CA HIS A 83 -5.87 2.31 -4.95
C HIS A 83 -4.87 2.58 -3.84
N VAL A 84 -4.30 1.53 -3.25
CA VAL A 84 -3.21 1.67 -2.29
C VAL A 84 -2.05 2.43 -2.93
N LYS A 85 -1.62 2.02 -4.12
CA LYS A 85 -0.55 2.70 -4.87
C LYS A 85 -0.92 4.14 -5.21
N MET A 86 -2.18 4.41 -5.61
CA MET A 86 -2.65 5.76 -5.89
C MET A 86 -2.59 6.66 -4.65
N ALA A 87 -3.13 6.18 -3.52
CA ALA A 87 -3.09 6.90 -2.25
C ALA A 87 -1.66 7.14 -1.77
N CYS A 88 -0.77 6.14 -1.90
CA CYS A 88 0.64 6.31 -1.57
C CYS A 88 1.33 7.35 -2.47
N ALA A 89 1.05 7.33 -3.78
CA ALA A 89 1.63 8.30 -4.72
C ALA A 89 1.17 9.73 -4.41
N ASP A 90 -0.10 9.92 -4.08
CA ASP A 90 -0.65 11.21 -3.65
C ASP A 90 -0.04 11.65 -2.30
N ALA A 91 0.07 10.74 -1.32
CA ALA A 91 0.70 11.05 -0.04
C ALA A 91 2.17 11.46 -0.19
N ILE A 92 2.94 10.76 -1.02
CA ILE A 92 4.34 11.11 -1.33
C ILE A 92 4.41 12.47 -2.03
N HIS A 93 3.54 12.73 -3.00
CA HIS A 93 3.48 14.01 -3.68
C HIS A 93 3.23 15.16 -2.70
N ARG A 94 2.21 15.03 -1.84
CA ARG A 94 1.88 16.05 -0.83
C ARG A 94 3.01 16.28 0.17
N ALA A 95 3.63 15.19 0.64
CA ALA A 95 4.66 15.22 1.65
C ALA A 95 6.00 15.79 1.15
N PHE A 96 6.39 15.54 -0.10
CA PHE A 96 7.75 15.84 -0.59
C PHE A 96 7.82 16.82 -1.76
N ILE A 97 6.69 17.18 -2.39
CA ILE A 97 6.69 18.02 -3.60
C ILE A 97 5.70 19.19 -3.47
N ALA A 98 4.44 18.93 -3.11
CA ALA A 98 3.39 19.94 -3.10
C ALA A 98 3.65 21.01 -2.02
N ALA A 99 4.06 20.58 -0.82
CA ALA A 99 4.40 21.48 0.27
C ALA A 99 5.72 22.21 -0.05
N LYS A 100 5.65 23.53 -0.31
CA LYS A 100 6.82 24.40 -0.55
C LYS A 100 8.01 24.15 0.41
N PRO A 101 7.83 24.08 1.74
CA PRO A 101 8.97 23.83 2.64
C PRO A 101 9.55 22.41 2.51
N ALA A 102 8.75 21.43 2.10
CA ALA A 102 9.19 20.04 1.97
C ALA A 102 9.83 19.73 0.61
N ARG A 103 9.54 20.55 -0.40
CA ARG A 103 10.13 20.44 -1.74
C ARG A 103 11.65 20.57 -1.73
N LYS A 104 12.17 21.39 -0.80
CA LYS A 104 13.61 21.69 -0.65
C LYS A 104 14.25 21.99 -2.01
N ASP A 105 13.81 23.07 -2.66
CA ASP A 105 14.23 23.44 -4.03
C ASP A 105 15.75 23.57 -4.22
N THR A 106 16.48 23.85 -3.15
CA THR A 106 17.95 23.94 -3.15
C THR A 106 18.66 22.61 -2.87
N ASP A 107 17.93 21.58 -2.44
CA ASP A 107 18.48 20.25 -2.16
C ASP A 107 18.47 19.39 -3.42
N LYS A 108 19.67 19.14 -3.95
CA LYS A 108 19.90 18.27 -5.11
C LYS A 108 19.48 16.82 -4.90
N TYR A 109 19.26 16.38 -3.66
CA TYR A 109 18.79 15.03 -3.34
C TYR A 109 17.29 14.97 -3.04
N SER A 110 16.57 16.08 -3.19
CA SER A 110 15.13 16.12 -3.03
C SER A 110 14.43 15.26 -4.09
N LEU A 111 13.27 14.70 -3.73
CA LEU A 111 12.42 13.98 -4.70
C LEU A 111 12.03 14.88 -5.86
N PHE A 112 11.84 16.17 -5.61
CA PHE A 112 11.50 17.14 -6.64
C PHE A 112 12.63 17.31 -7.67
N HIS A 113 13.89 17.44 -7.23
CA HIS A 113 15.02 17.54 -8.16
C HIS A 113 15.20 16.28 -9.02
N HIS A 114 15.01 15.10 -8.42
CA HIS A 114 14.97 13.85 -9.19
C HIS A 114 13.82 13.85 -10.22
N ALA A 115 12.64 14.34 -9.85
CA ALA A 115 11.51 14.45 -10.75
C ALA A 115 11.79 15.41 -11.92
N GLU A 116 12.43 16.55 -11.66
CA GLU A 116 12.87 17.48 -12.71
C GLU A 116 13.93 16.88 -13.64
N THR A 117 14.78 16.00 -13.11
CA THR A 117 15.76 15.28 -13.92
C THR A 117 15.09 14.27 -14.86
N ILE A 118 14.11 13.52 -14.37
CA ILE A 118 13.41 12.47 -15.13
C ILE A 118 12.40 13.08 -16.13
N ARG A 119 11.69 14.13 -15.72
CA ARG A 119 10.58 14.75 -16.47
C ARG A 119 10.69 16.27 -16.50
N ARG A 120 11.82 16.80 -16.98
CA ARG A 120 12.10 18.26 -17.01
C ARG A 120 10.98 19.10 -17.61
N LYS A 121 10.33 18.64 -18.68
CA LYS A 121 9.25 19.36 -19.37
C LYS A 121 7.93 19.42 -18.59
N GLU A 122 7.76 18.59 -17.57
CA GLU A 122 6.51 18.46 -16.81
C GLU A 122 6.65 18.94 -15.35
N SER A 123 7.75 19.61 -14.99
CA SER A 123 8.05 20.04 -13.61
C SER A 123 6.91 20.86 -12.99
N SER A 124 6.35 21.82 -13.73
CA SER A 124 5.22 22.65 -13.26
C SER A 124 3.96 21.82 -12.95
N LYS A 125 3.71 20.75 -13.72
CA LYS A 125 2.58 19.83 -13.50
C LYS A 125 2.82 18.94 -12.29
N ILE A 126 4.06 18.49 -12.12
CA ILE A 126 4.50 17.70 -10.95
C ILE A 126 4.37 18.50 -9.67
N GLN A 127 4.64 19.81 -9.71
CA GLN A 127 4.51 20.67 -8.52
C GLN A 127 3.08 20.85 -8.00
N THR A 128 2.08 20.77 -8.89
CA THR A 128 0.70 21.19 -8.58
C THR A 128 -0.20 20.01 -8.30
N LYS A 129 -0.68 19.32 -9.34
CA LYS A 129 -1.57 18.16 -9.23
C LYS A 129 -1.25 17.16 -10.35
N PRO A 130 -0.17 16.39 -10.19
CA PRO A 130 0.16 15.35 -11.17
C PRO A 130 -0.87 14.23 -11.15
N GLY A 131 -1.11 13.63 -12.31
CA GLY A 131 -1.89 12.40 -12.39
C GLY A 131 -1.14 11.23 -11.75
N PHE A 132 -1.87 10.20 -11.32
CA PHE A 132 -1.29 9.01 -10.68
C PHE A 132 -0.15 8.40 -11.50
N ARG A 133 -0.36 8.20 -12.80
CA ARG A 133 0.65 7.58 -13.67
C ARG A 133 1.98 8.35 -13.65
N LEU A 134 1.91 9.67 -13.75
CA LEU A 134 3.11 10.52 -13.74
C LEU A 134 3.86 10.40 -12.40
N MET A 135 3.14 10.50 -11.27
CA MET A 135 3.78 10.32 -9.96
C MET A 135 4.31 8.90 -9.76
N HIS A 136 3.58 7.89 -10.21
CA HIS A 136 4.02 6.51 -10.08
C HIS A 136 5.32 6.27 -10.83
N GLU A 137 5.44 6.76 -12.06
CA GLU A 137 6.67 6.66 -12.86
C GLU A 137 7.85 7.38 -12.18
N ILE A 138 7.63 8.60 -11.66
CA ILE A 138 8.64 9.35 -10.91
C ILE A 138 9.12 8.55 -9.69
N ILE A 139 8.20 8.10 -8.84
CA ILE A 139 8.51 7.32 -7.63
C ILE A 139 9.28 6.04 -7.99
N LEU A 140 8.86 5.36 -9.06
CA LEU A 140 9.50 4.14 -9.52
C LEU A 140 10.93 4.40 -9.98
N HIS A 141 11.13 5.36 -10.90
CA HIS A 141 12.44 5.66 -11.46
C HIS A 141 13.40 6.24 -10.42
N THR A 142 12.94 7.17 -9.58
CA THR A 142 13.73 7.68 -8.46
C THR A 142 14.10 6.55 -7.50
N GLY A 143 13.15 5.69 -7.14
CA GLY A 143 13.40 4.55 -6.25
C GLY A 143 14.43 3.56 -6.82
N ILE A 144 14.37 3.26 -8.12
CA ILE A 144 15.36 2.42 -8.80
C ILE A 144 16.74 3.08 -8.73
N GLY A 145 16.85 4.34 -9.13
CA GLY A 145 18.12 5.09 -9.09
C GLY A 145 18.73 5.14 -7.70
N CYS A 146 17.94 5.47 -6.67
CA CYS A 146 18.41 5.50 -5.29
C CYS A 146 18.88 4.13 -4.80
N ARG A 147 18.16 3.03 -5.12
CA ARG A 147 18.60 1.69 -4.71
C ARG A 147 19.91 1.30 -5.38
N LEU A 148 20.05 1.55 -6.69
CA LEU A 148 21.29 1.27 -7.42
C LEU A 148 22.46 2.08 -6.87
N ASP A 149 22.24 3.35 -6.51
CA ASP A 149 23.28 4.19 -5.92
C ASP A 149 23.68 3.72 -4.52
N ILE A 150 22.71 3.32 -3.68
CA ILE A 150 23.00 2.70 -2.38
C ILE A 150 23.83 1.44 -2.57
N TRP A 151 23.47 0.58 -3.51
CA TRP A 151 24.27 -0.60 -3.83
C TRP A 151 25.70 -0.22 -4.22
N ARG A 152 25.86 0.68 -5.19
CA ARG A 152 27.17 1.15 -5.69
C ARG A 152 28.04 1.70 -4.57
N THR A 153 27.47 2.56 -3.73
CA THR A 153 28.20 3.17 -2.62
C THR A 153 28.56 2.15 -1.54
N PHE A 154 27.68 1.18 -1.28
CA PHE A 154 27.89 0.18 -0.25
C PHE A 154 28.92 -0.89 -0.64
N ILE A 155 28.89 -1.40 -1.87
CA ILE A 155 29.91 -2.37 -2.34
C ILE A 155 31.31 -1.76 -2.34
N LYS A 156 31.42 -0.48 -2.68
CA LYS A 156 32.69 0.26 -2.66
C LYS A 156 33.26 0.40 -1.24
N LYS A 157 32.39 0.46 -0.22
CA LYS A 157 32.80 0.44 1.19
C LYS A 157 33.33 -0.94 1.61
N ILE A 158 32.77 -2.02 1.07
CA ILE A 158 33.20 -3.39 1.37
C ILE A 158 34.55 -3.66 0.72
N ASN A 159 34.69 -3.32 -0.56
CA ASN A 159 35.92 -3.48 -1.31
C ASN A 159 36.11 -2.26 -2.22
N SER A 160 37.20 -1.53 -1.99
CA SER A 160 37.51 -0.30 -2.74
C SER A 160 37.75 -0.55 -4.24
N GLN A 161 38.03 -1.79 -4.65
CA GLN A 161 38.17 -2.19 -6.06
C GLN A 161 36.82 -2.26 -6.79
N TRP A 162 35.71 -2.44 -6.08
CA TRP A 162 34.35 -2.45 -6.65
C TRP A 162 33.83 -1.02 -6.81
N THR A 163 34.40 -0.31 -7.78
CA THR A 163 34.08 1.10 -8.05
C THR A 163 32.72 1.31 -8.73
N SER A 164 32.16 0.26 -9.33
CA SER A 164 30.84 0.26 -9.99
C SER A 164 30.10 -1.06 -9.76
N LEU A 165 28.80 -1.09 -10.09
CA LEU A 165 27.98 -2.31 -9.99
C LEU A 165 28.45 -3.36 -11.00
N GLU A 166 28.91 -2.94 -12.17
CA GLU A 166 29.47 -3.80 -13.22
C GLU A 166 30.75 -4.48 -12.72
N LYS A 167 31.65 -3.74 -12.05
CA LYS A 167 32.86 -4.30 -11.45
C LYS A 167 32.57 -5.31 -10.36
N TYR A 168 31.50 -5.12 -9.60
CA TYR A 168 31.04 -6.11 -8.64
C TYR A 168 30.44 -7.33 -9.32
N ALA A 169 29.65 -7.15 -10.38
CA ALA A 169 29.11 -8.26 -11.17
C ALA A 169 30.23 -9.11 -11.80
N GLU A 170 31.31 -8.47 -12.28
CA GLU A 170 32.52 -9.15 -12.80
C GLU A 170 33.20 -10.05 -11.76
N SER A 171 33.07 -9.76 -10.46
CA SER A 171 33.57 -10.66 -9.40
C SER A 171 32.72 -11.92 -9.20
N MET A 172 31.62 -12.06 -9.95
CA MET A 172 30.70 -13.21 -9.90
C MET A 172 30.27 -13.57 -8.47
N PRO A 173 29.65 -12.63 -7.72
CA PRO A 173 29.24 -12.88 -6.35
C PRO A 173 28.21 -14.02 -6.29
N LEU A 174 28.33 -14.87 -5.27
CA LEU A 174 27.33 -15.91 -5.05
C LEU A 174 26.00 -15.26 -4.61
N PHE A 175 24.90 -15.98 -4.83
CA PHE A 175 23.59 -15.50 -4.41
C PHE A 175 23.53 -15.18 -2.91
N ASP A 176 24.18 -16.00 -2.09
CA ASP A 176 24.25 -15.78 -0.64
C ASP A 176 25.01 -14.50 -0.27
N ASP A 177 26.06 -14.15 -1.02
CA ASP A 177 26.79 -12.89 -0.84
C ASP A 177 25.90 -11.70 -1.17
N ILE A 178 25.15 -11.78 -2.28
CA ILE A 178 24.17 -10.76 -2.66
C ILE A 178 23.11 -10.61 -1.56
N CYS A 179 22.58 -11.71 -1.02
CA CYS A 179 21.63 -11.67 0.07
C CYS A 179 22.23 -11.08 1.36
N ALA A 180 23.47 -11.42 1.69
CA ALA A 180 24.18 -10.87 2.85
C ALA A 180 24.40 -9.36 2.73
N VAL A 181 24.84 -8.89 1.56
CA VAL A 181 25.00 -7.46 1.25
C VAL A 181 23.65 -6.74 1.32
N SER A 182 22.60 -7.32 0.73
CA SER A 182 21.22 -6.78 0.77
C SER A 182 20.74 -6.54 2.20
N ARG A 183 20.91 -7.53 3.09
CA ARG A 183 20.53 -7.41 4.51
C ARG A 183 21.27 -6.27 5.20
N ARG A 184 22.58 -6.13 4.94
CA ARG A 184 23.38 -5.05 5.52
C ARG A 184 22.95 -3.67 5.00
N ILE A 185 22.67 -3.55 3.71
CA ILE A 185 22.12 -2.32 3.11
C ILE A 185 20.83 -1.91 3.80
N VAL A 186 19.89 -2.85 3.99
CA VAL A 186 18.61 -2.57 4.68
C VAL A 186 18.87 -2.04 6.09
N MET A 187 19.77 -2.66 6.85
CA MET A 187 20.07 -2.23 8.22
C MET A 187 20.72 -0.84 8.28
N GLU A 188 21.56 -0.48 7.31
CA GLU A 188 22.28 0.80 7.32
C GLU A 188 21.50 1.97 6.72
N TYR A 189 20.67 1.74 5.70
CA TYR A 189 20.03 2.81 4.93
C TYR A 189 18.51 2.90 5.11
N VAL A 190 17.84 1.78 5.40
CA VAL A 190 16.37 1.74 5.52
C VAL A 190 15.95 1.66 6.98
N ALA A 191 16.58 0.78 7.75
CA ALA A 191 16.22 0.42 9.10
C ALA A 191 17.19 0.97 10.15
N LYS A 192 17.68 2.21 9.96
CA LYS A 192 18.52 2.89 10.96
C LYS A 192 17.80 2.91 12.31
N ARG A 193 18.30 2.10 13.25
CA ARG A 193 17.66 1.82 14.55
C ARG A 193 17.35 3.09 15.33
N ASP A 194 18.21 4.09 15.25
CA ASP A 194 18.06 5.41 15.84
C ASP A 194 16.88 6.20 15.25
N ILE A 195 16.66 6.13 13.93
CA ILE A 195 15.52 6.77 13.26
C ILE A 195 14.22 6.02 13.58
N ILE A 196 14.20 4.70 13.48
CA ILE A 196 13.01 3.89 13.81
C ILE A 196 12.65 4.02 15.29
N SER A 197 13.63 4.01 16.19
CA SER A 197 13.42 4.20 17.63
C SER A 197 12.89 5.60 17.95
N LYS A 198 13.40 6.65 17.28
CA LYS A 198 12.85 8.01 17.39
C LYS A 198 11.42 8.09 16.88
N LEU A 199 11.14 7.59 15.67
CA LEU A 199 9.78 7.60 15.10
C LEU A 199 8.78 6.85 15.98
N ARG A 200 9.16 5.69 16.55
CA ARG A 200 8.30 4.95 17.50
C ARG A 200 8.02 5.71 18.80
N LYS A 201 8.94 6.58 19.24
CA LYS A 201 8.73 7.48 20.38
C LYS A 201 7.91 8.72 20.00
N THR A 202 7.95 9.15 18.74
CA THR A 202 7.22 10.33 18.24
C THR A 202 5.77 10.02 17.85
N VAL A 203 5.38 8.74 17.68
CA VAL A 203 3.97 8.33 17.48
C VAL A 203 3.20 8.28 18.82
N TYR A 204 3.48 9.22 19.72
CA TYR A 204 2.46 9.68 20.66
C TYR A 204 1.69 10.78 19.96
N TRP A 205 0.43 10.49 19.67
CA TRP A 205 -0.55 11.41 19.10
C TRP A 205 -0.36 12.83 19.62
N GLY A 206 0.13 13.72 18.75
CA GLY A 206 0.14 15.14 18.98
C GLY A 206 -1.29 15.62 19.18
N SER A 207 -1.60 15.92 20.44
CA SER A 207 -2.65 16.80 20.92
C SER A 207 -2.80 18.03 20.01
N GLY A 208 -3.74 17.96 19.08
CA GLY A 208 -4.02 19.04 18.12
C GLY A 208 -5.46 19.05 17.59
N TYR A 209 -6.36 18.29 18.18
CA TYR A 209 -7.80 18.40 17.94
C TYR A 209 -8.54 18.46 19.28
N GLY A 210 -9.17 19.61 19.52
CA GLY A 210 -10.39 19.77 20.30
C GLY A 210 -10.41 19.16 21.70
N SER A 211 -10.34 20.03 22.71
CA SER A 211 -10.92 19.79 24.03
C SER A 211 -12.32 19.16 23.92
N GLY A 212 -12.46 17.90 24.36
CA GLY A 212 -13.74 17.19 24.32
C GLY A 212 -13.68 15.86 25.08
N LYS A 213 -13.77 15.96 26.42
CA LYS A 213 -14.23 14.95 27.39
C LYS A 213 -14.22 13.48 26.94
N TYR A 214 -13.11 12.76 27.17
CA TYR A 214 -13.15 11.37 27.66
C TYR A 214 -11.90 11.13 28.52
N ALA A 215 -12.09 11.06 29.83
CA ALA A 215 -11.05 10.62 30.75
C ALA A 215 -10.88 9.10 30.58
N SER A 216 -9.66 8.64 30.29
CA SER A 216 -9.31 7.23 30.41
C SER A 216 -8.78 6.97 31.82
N PRO A 217 -9.29 5.95 32.55
CA PRO A 217 -8.84 5.63 33.89
C PRO A 217 -7.46 4.96 33.84
N ALA A 218 -6.50 5.54 34.55
CA ALA A 218 -5.29 4.84 34.93
C ALA A 218 -5.63 3.76 35.97
N ALA A 219 -5.26 2.51 35.70
CA ALA A 219 -5.19 1.48 36.74
C ALA A 219 -4.03 0.51 36.47
N ASN A 220 -3.10 0.55 37.41
CA ASN A 220 -2.03 -0.38 37.76
C ASN A 220 -2.20 -1.83 37.27
N LEU A 221 -1.12 -2.36 36.69
CA LEU A 221 -0.77 -3.77 36.82
C LEU A 221 0.73 -3.89 37.10
N SER A 222 1.09 -3.68 38.37
CA SER A 222 2.22 -4.35 39.01
C SER A 222 1.64 -5.28 40.07
N SER A 223 2.18 -6.51 40.15
CA SER A 223 1.72 -7.70 40.89
C SER A 223 0.60 -8.51 40.20
N ILE A 224 1.01 -9.56 39.47
CA ILE A 224 0.96 -11.00 39.81
C ILE A 224 2.03 -11.70 38.97
#